data_AF-A0A353PIZ1-F1
#
_entry.id   AF-A0A353PIZ1-F1
#
_cell.length_a   1.000
_cell.length_b   1.000
_cell.length_c   1.000
_cell.angle_alpha   90.00
_cell.angle_beta   90.00
_cell.angle_gamma   90.00
#
_symmetry.space_group_name_H-M   'P 1'
#
loop_
_entity.id
_entity.type
_entity.pdbx_description
1 polymer ?
#
loop_
_entity_poly.entity_id
_entity_poly.type
_entity_poly.pdbx_seq_one_letter_code
_entity_poly.pdbx_strand_id
1 'polypeptide(L)'
;MNQNPNRPDQKKKIDYRKKPDYLIMLFTLVIVIGVFLFLRDALQGEVQELTTSEIQDAADLGHIESIEYSLIGGDNFDLVQVNGKIYDQHKALYNNIVGFERIMRIDEAAEILLIVDGYGGTTAVVAKSGITIWTVLINLVPMILVLVILFIIFKNANNQNSKAFDFAKNRAKLNREKSVT
;
A
#
# COMPACT_ATOMS: atom_id res chain seq x y z
N MET A 1 -9.80 72.34 -30.47
CA MET A 1 -8.48 71.66 -30.56
C MET A 1 -8.16 71.07 -29.21
N ASN A 2 -7.67 69.83 -29.21
CA ASN A 2 -6.87 69.14 -28.19
C ASN A 2 -7.49 68.79 -26.83
N GLN A 3 -7.26 67.61 -26.25
CA GLN A 3 -6.83 66.29 -26.72
C GLN A 3 -7.04 65.41 -25.46
N ASN A 4 -7.86 64.36 -25.55
CA ASN A 4 -8.01 63.38 -24.47
C ASN A 4 -6.72 62.55 -24.41
N PRO A 5 -5.93 62.57 -23.31
CA PRO A 5 -4.69 61.82 -23.28
C PRO A 5 -5.02 60.34 -23.10
N ASN A 6 -4.73 59.58 -24.16
CA ASN A 6 -4.78 58.13 -24.24
C ASN A 6 -4.27 57.47 -22.95
N ARG A 7 -5.13 56.69 -22.28
CA ARG A 7 -4.69 55.72 -21.29
C ARG A 7 -3.82 54.70 -22.02
N PRO A 8 -2.56 54.48 -21.61
CA PRO A 8 -1.76 53.44 -22.22
C PRO A 8 -2.42 52.09 -21.92
N ASP A 9 -2.73 51.34 -22.98
CA ASP A 9 -3.22 49.98 -22.92
C ASP A 9 -2.36 49.19 -21.94
N GLN A 10 -2.99 48.75 -20.85
CA GLN A 10 -2.37 47.87 -19.87
C GLN A 10 -2.02 46.57 -20.59
N LYS A 11 -0.78 46.48 -21.09
CA LYS A 11 -0.23 45.23 -21.62
C LYS A 11 -0.41 44.17 -20.55
N LYS A 12 -1.36 43.27 -20.79
CA LYS A 12 -1.73 42.15 -19.94
C LYS A 12 -0.44 41.40 -19.65
N LYS A 13 0.08 41.52 -18.42
CA LYS A 13 1.31 40.84 -18.01
C LYS A 13 1.04 39.35 -18.17
N ILE A 14 1.73 38.72 -19.10
CA ILE A 14 1.64 37.28 -19.31
C ILE A 14 2.21 36.66 -18.03
N ASP A 15 1.30 36.15 -17.20
CA ASP A 15 1.64 35.43 -15.98
C ASP A 15 2.28 34.10 -16.39
N TYR A 16 3.61 34.05 -16.34
CA TYR A 16 4.34 32.80 -16.46
C TYR A 16 4.08 32.00 -15.19
N ARG A 17 2.93 31.32 -15.15
CA ARG A 17 2.68 30.23 -14.21
C ARG A 17 3.87 29.29 -14.32
N LYS A 18 4.75 29.29 -13.32
CA LYS A 18 5.82 28.30 -13.25
C LYS A 18 5.14 26.94 -13.26
N LYS A 19 5.39 26.18 -14.33
CA LYS A 19 4.84 24.84 -14.48
C LYS A 19 5.25 24.05 -13.23
N PRO A 20 4.34 23.26 -12.65
CA PRO A 20 4.71 22.40 -11.52
C PRO A 20 5.93 21.57 -11.94
N ASP A 21 6.86 21.37 -11.01
CA ASP A 21 8.06 20.59 -11.27
C ASP A 21 7.66 19.12 -11.38
N TYR A 22 7.29 18.74 -12.62
CA TYR A 22 6.81 17.40 -12.95
C TYR A 22 7.86 16.33 -12.67
N LEU A 23 9.15 16.69 -12.69
CA LEU A 23 10.24 15.78 -12.37
C LEU A 23 10.21 15.42 -10.88
N ILE A 24 10.15 16.43 -10.01
CA ILE A 24 10.04 16.22 -8.56
C ILE A 24 8.75 15.48 -8.23
N MET A 25 7.63 15.85 -8.86
CA MET A 25 6.34 15.18 -8.66
C MET A 25 6.37 13.70 -9.05
N LEU A 26 6.93 13.38 -10.21
CA LEU A 26 7.11 12.00 -10.68
C LEU A 26 8.01 11.21 -9.73
N PHE A 27 9.13 11.80 -9.30
CA PHE A 27 10.06 11.17 -8.38
C PHE A 27 9.40 10.86 -7.01
N THR A 28 8.62 11.81 -6.49
CA THR A 28 7.89 11.63 -5.23
C THR A 28 6.83 10.54 -5.34
N LEU A 29 6.11 10.47 -6.46
CA LEU A 29 5.12 9.43 -6.73
C LEU A 29 5.76 8.03 -6.74
N VAL A 30 6.90 7.89 -7.43
CA VAL A 30 7.64 6.62 -7.52
C VAL A 30 8.10 6.17 -6.13
N ILE A 31 8.59 7.08 -5.28
CA ILE A 31 8.99 6.75 -3.90
C ILE A 31 7.79 6.27 -3.08
N VAL A 32 6.66 6.97 -3.14
CA VAL A 32 5.45 6.60 -2.38
C VAL A 32 4.95 5.22 -2.80
N ILE A 33 4.89 4.94 -4.11
CA ILE A 33 4.50 3.63 -4.63
C ILE A 33 5.50 2.55 -4.22
N GLY A 34 6.81 2.84 -4.31
CA GLY A 34 7.86 1.90 -3.93
C GLY A 34 7.81 1.51 -2.45
N VAL A 35 7.69 2.51 -1.55
CA VAL A 35 7.53 2.26 -0.11
C VAL A 35 6.24 1.48 0.16
N PHE A 36 5.16 1.79 -0.55
CA PHE A 36 3.90 1.06 -0.40
C PHE A 36 4.02 -0.40 -0.82
N LEU A 37 4.59 -0.69 -1.99
CA LEU A 37 4.78 -2.07 -2.47
C LEU A 37 5.69 -2.85 -1.54
N PHE A 38 6.76 -2.22 -1.05
CA PHE A 38 7.65 -2.82 -0.06
C PHE A 38 6.94 -3.14 1.26
N LEU A 39 6.18 -2.19 1.81
CA LEU A 39 5.42 -2.42 3.05
C LEU A 39 4.35 -3.50 2.87
N ARG A 40 3.69 -3.56 1.72
CA ARG A 40 2.72 -4.61 1.42
C ARG A 40 3.40 -5.99 1.48
N ASP A 41 4.53 -6.14 0.79
CA ASP A 41 5.27 -7.39 0.72
C ASP A 41 5.81 -7.80 2.09
N ALA A 42 6.41 -6.85 2.82
CA ALA A 42 6.94 -7.08 4.16
C ALA A 42 5.87 -7.47 5.20
N LEU A 43 4.60 -7.08 4.98
CA LEU A 43 3.49 -7.42 5.88
C LEU A 43 2.78 -8.73 5.52
N GLN A 44 3.04 -9.33 4.34
CA GLN A 44 2.36 -10.56 3.92
C GLN A 44 2.87 -11.82 4.64
N GLY A 45 3.97 -11.72 5.40
CA GLY A 45 4.55 -12.85 6.13
C GLY A 45 5.20 -13.86 5.19
N GLU A 46 6.26 -14.51 5.66
CA GLU A 46 6.88 -15.58 4.89
C GLU A 46 6.05 -16.86 5.05
N VAL A 47 5.72 -17.48 3.92
CA VAL A 47 5.06 -18.79 3.85
C VAL A 47 5.98 -19.76 3.13
N GLN A 48 6.10 -20.98 3.65
CA GLN A 48 6.86 -22.05 3.03
C GLN A 48 5.94 -23.10 2.40
N GLU A 49 6.41 -23.70 1.31
CA GLU A 49 5.72 -24.84 0.70
C GLU A 49 6.19 -26.13 1.37
N LEU A 50 5.37 -26.67 2.28
CA LEU A 50 5.59 -28.01 2.82
C LEU A 50 4.91 -29.05 1.91
N THR A 51 5.55 -30.20 1.73
CA THR A 51 4.93 -31.34 1.08
C THR A 51 3.82 -31.92 1.95
N THR A 52 2.89 -32.66 1.34
CA THR A 52 1.79 -33.31 2.08
C THR A 52 2.31 -34.21 3.20
N SER A 53 3.41 -34.96 2.96
CA SER A 53 4.03 -35.80 3.97
C SER A 53 4.60 -35.00 5.13
N GLU A 54 5.28 -33.88 4.87
CA GLU A 54 5.85 -33.05 5.93
C GLU A 54 4.77 -32.39 6.79
N ILE A 55 3.62 -32.05 6.20
CA ILE A 55 2.48 -31.52 6.95
C ILE A 55 1.86 -32.62 7.81
N GLN A 56 1.72 -33.84 7.27
CA GLN A 56 1.25 -35.00 8.03
C GLN A 56 2.18 -35.29 9.22
N ASP A 57 3.49 -35.38 8.98
CA ASP A 57 4.48 -35.59 10.03
C ASP A 57 4.43 -34.47 11.09
N ALA A 58 4.27 -33.21 10.65
CA ALA A 58 4.11 -32.07 11.55
C ALA A 58 2.83 -32.15 12.41
N ALA A 59 1.74 -32.67 11.84
CA ALA A 59 0.50 -32.90 12.56
C ALA A 59 0.65 -34.01 13.60
N ASP A 60 1.23 -35.14 13.20
CA ASP A 60 1.46 -36.30 14.08
C ASP A 60 2.41 -35.97 15.25
N LEU A 61 3.38 -35.08 15.01
CA LEU A 61 4.30 -34.58 16.04
C LEU A 61 3.70 -33.45 16.90
N GLY A 62 2.49 -32.96 16.60
CA GLY A 62 1.84 -31.89 17.35
C GLY A 62 2.47 -30.50 17.16
N HIS A 63 3.13 -30.27 16.02
CA HIS A 63 3.85 -29.02 15.76
C HIS A 63 2.96 -27.90 15.19
N ILE A 64 1.75 -28.22 14.70
CA ILE A 64 0.86 -27.26 14.04
C ILE A 64 0.00 -26.52 15.08
N GLU A 65 0.08 -25.19 15.10
CA GLU A 65 -0.73 -24.32 15.95
C GLU A 65 -2.14 -24.14 15.37
N SER A 66 -2.21 -23.90 14.07
CA SER A 66 -3.48 -23.70 13.37
C SER A 66 -3.42 -24.23 11.96
N ILE A 67 -4.52 -24.80 11.48
CA ILE A 67 -4.67 -25.23 10.09
C ILE A 67 -6.07 -24.91 9.58
N GLU A 68 -6.13 -24.44 8.35
CA GLU A 68 -7.37 -24.23 7.65
C GLU A 68 -7.27 -24.69 6.21
N TYR A 69 -8.39 -25.07 5.62
CA TYR A 69 -8.45 -25.32 4.18
C TYR A 69 -9.63 -24.63 3.53
N SER A 70 -9.45 -24.30 2.25
CA SER A 70 -10.48 -23.75 1.39
C SER A 70 -10.50 -24.44 0.03
N LEU A 71 -11.69 -24.55 -0.58
CA LEU A 71 -11.84 -25.14 -1.91
C LEU A 71 -11.20 -24.25 -2.97
N ILE A 72 -10.42 -24.84 -3.87
CA ILE A 72 -9.82 -24.11 -5.00
C ILE A 72 -10.90 -23.77 -6.04
N GLY A 73 -11.93 -24.61 -6.15
CA GLY A 73 -13.07 -24.46 -7.05
C GLY A 73 -12.78 -24.91 -8.48
N GLY A 74 -13.74 -24.65 -9.39
CA GLY A 74 -13.67 -25.15 -10.78
C GLY A 74 -13.98 -26.64 -10.87
N ASP A 75 -13.34 -27.34 -11.80
CA ASP A 75 -13.52 -28.79 -11.99
C ASP A 75 -12.77 -29.65 -10.95
N ASN A 76 -11.88 -29.04 -10.16
CA ASN A 76 -11.05 -29.70 -9.15
C ASN A 76 -11.76 -29.71 -7.78
N PHE A 77 -12.90 -30.38 -7.69
CA PHE A 77 -13.72 -30.41 -6.47
C PHE A 77 -13.06 -31.14 -5.29
N ASP A 78 -12.03 -31.95 -5.55
CA ASP A 78 -11.31 -32.73 -4.55
C ASP A 78 -10.03 -32.05 -4.06
N LEU A 79 -9.60 -30.95 -4.68
CA LEU A 79 -8.41 -30.21 -4.27
C LEU A 79 -8.76 -29.01 -3.39
N VAL A 80 -8.03 -28.91 -2.29
CA VAL A 80 -8.12 -27.80 -1.33
C VAL A 80 -6.77 -27.12 -1.20
N GLN A 81 -6.82 -25.80 -0.98
CA GLN A 81 -5.67 -25.03 -0.53
C GLN A 81 -5.69 -25.03 0.98
N VAL A 82 -4.63 -25.57 1.56
CA VAL A 82 -4.38 -25.63 2.99
C VAL A 82 -3.41 -24.52 3.36
N ASN A 83 -3.78 -23.74 4.37
CA ASN A 83 -2.90 -22.78 5.01
C ASN A 83 -2.77 -23.17 6.48
N GLY A 84 -1.58 -23.04 7.04
CA GLY A 84 -1.39 -23.32 8.45
C GLY A 84 -0.20 -22.59 9.04
N LYS A 85 -0.09 -22.73 10.36
CA LYS A 85 0.94 -22.11 11.18
C LYS A 85 1.51 -23.15 12.11
N ILE A 86 2.84 -23.25 12.15
CA ILE A 86 3.61 -24.02 13.12
C ILE A 86 3.79 -23.18 14.39
N TYR A 87 3.74 -23.81 15.56
CA TYR A 87 4.07 -23.12 16.81
C TYR A 87 5.49 -22.52 16.75
N ASP A 88 5.65 -21.29 17.25
CA ASP A 88 6.94 -20.59 17.25
C ASP A 88 8.08 -21.39 17.90
N GLN A 89 7.77 -22.24 18.89
CA GLN A 89 8.76 -23.11 19.56
C GLN A 89 9.39 -24.17 18.63
N HIS A 90 8.69 -24.56 17.56
CA HIS A 90 9.16 -25.56 16.58
C HIS A 90 9.71 -24.92 15.31
N LYS A 91 9.62 -23.59 15.17
CA LYS A 91 10.06 -22.79 14.01
C LYS A 91 11.46 -23.15 13.48
N ALA A 92 12.40 -23.47 14.36
CA ALA A 92 13.77 -23.84 13.99
C ALA A 92 13.86 -25.13 13.14
N LEU A 93 12.86 -26.02 13.24
CA LEU A 93 12.76 -27.26 12.45
C LEU A 93 12.21 -27.01 11.03
N TYR A 94 11.65 -25.82 10.78
CA TYR A 94 10.90 -25.47 9.58
C TYR A 94 11.51 -24.22 8.93
N ASN A 95 12.81 -24.24 8.66
CA ASN A 95 13.53 -23.15 7.98
C ASN A 95 13.39 -21.75 8.60
N ASN A 96 13.02 -21.66 9.88
CA ASN A 96 12.62 -20.42 10.52
C ASN A 96 11.41 -19.71 9.87
N ILE A 97 10.50 -20.47 9.29
CA ILE A 97 9.24 -20.00 8.72
C ILE A 97 8.10 -20.74 9.42
N VAL A 98 7.13 -19.99 9.94
CA VAL A 98 6.00 -20.56 10.70
C VAL A 98 4.78 -20.82 9.83
N GLY A 99 4.57 -20.00 8.79
CA GLY A 99 3.44 -20.16 7.88
C GLY A 99 3.73 -21.21 6.83
N PHE A 100 2.78 -22.09 6.52
CA PHE A 100 2.88 -23.00 5.39
C PHE A 100 1.62 -22.99 4.54
N GLU A 101 1.81 -23.30 3.27
CA GLU A 101 0.77 -23.35 2.25
C GLU A 101 0.95 -24.60 1.39
N ARG A 102 -0.14 -25.31 1.10
CA ARG A 102 -0.12 -26.46 0.19
C ARG A 102 -1.46 -26.74 -0.47
N ILE A 103 -1.43 -27.14 -1.74
CA ILE A 103 -2.56 -27.77 -2.41
C ILE A 103 -2.49 -29.28 -2.18
N MET A 104 -3.56 -29.87 -1.63
CA MET A 104 -3.67 -31.30 -1.40
C MET A 104 -5.12 -31.77 -1.57
N ARG A 105 -5.35 -33.08 -1.47
CA ARG A 105 -6.70 -33.63 -1.58
C ARG A 105 -7.49 -33.36 -0.30
N ILE A 106 -8.80 -33.22 -0.42
CA ILE A 106 -9.70 -32.89 0.69
C ILE A 106 -9.73 -33.98 1.78
N ASP A 107 -9.55 -35.24 1.40
CA ASP A 107 -9.47 -36.37 2.34
C ASP A 107 -8.22 -36.28 3.21
N GLU A 108 -7.06 -36.00 2.60
CA GLU A 108 -5.79 -35.77 3.30
C GLU A 108 -5.88 -34.57 4.25
N ALA A 109 -6.42 -33.45 3.78
CA ALA A 109 -6.58 -32.25 4.60
C ALA A 109 -7.52 -32.48 5.79
N ALA A 110 -8.61 -33.23 5.60
CA ALA A 110 -9.56 -33.54 6.67
C ALA A 110 -8.94 -34.42 7.76
N GLU A 111 -8.10 -35.40 7.38
CA GLU A 111 -7.37 -36.24 8.33
C GLU A 111 -6.41 -35.42 9.18
N ILE A 112 -5.64 -34.53 8.55
CA ILE A 112 -4.72 -33.62 9.24
C ILE A 112 -5.50 -32.70 10.19
N LEU A 113 -6.64 -32.15 9.78
CA LEU A 113 -7.47 -31.33 10.67
C LEU A 113 -7.89 -32.10 11.92
N LEU A 114 -8.32 -33.36 11.78
CA LEU A 114 -8.73 -34.18 12.93
C LEU A 114 -7.57 -34.41 13.91
N ILE A 115 -6.36 -34.62 13.40
CA ILE A 115 -5.16 -34.76 14.23
C ILE A 115 -4.87 -33.45 14.97
N VAL A 116 -4.89 -32.32 14.26
CA VAL A 116 -4.64 -30.99 14.83
C VAL A 116 -5.67 -30.61 15.90
N ASP A 117 -6.94 -30.84 15.63
CA ASP A 117 -8.02 -30.64 16.61
C ASP A 117 -7.86 -31.58 17.82
N GLY A 118 -7.42 -32.83 17.58
CA GLY A 118 -7.23 -33.86 18.59
C GLY A 118 -6.24 -33.52 19.69
N TYR A 119 -5.21 -32.71 19.41
CA TYR A 119 -4.29 -32.19 20.44
C TYR A 119 -4.56 -30.73 20.84
N GLY A 120 -5.65 -30.13 20.34
CA GLY A 120 -6.11 -28.79 20.74
C GLY A 120 -5.56 -27.63 19.89
N GLY A 121 -5.04 -27.90 18.69
CA GLY A 121 -4.73 -26.88 17.69
C GLY A 121 -6.00 -26.26 17.10
N THR A 122 -5.88 -25.06 16.52
CA THR A 122 -7.04 -24.36 15.93
C THR A 122 -7.30 -24.85 14.52
N THR A 123 -8.51 -25.34 14.25
CA THR A 123 -8.88 -25.84 12.92
C THR A 123 -10.05 -25.05 12.33
N ALA A 124 -10.02 -24.83 11.01
CA ALA A 124 -11.13 -24.19 10.32
C ALA A 124 -11.32 -24.73 8.90
N VAL A 125 -12.59 -24.84 8.49
CA VAL A 125 -12.96 -25.07 7.08
C VAL A 125 -13.52 -23.76 6.54
N VAL A 126 -12.75 -23.11 5.68
CA VAL A 126 -13.08 -21.78 5.19
C VAL A 126 -13.69 -21.91 3.81
N ALA A 127 -14.95 -21.48 3.67
CA ALA A 127 -15.54 -21.34 2.35
C ALA A 127 -14.71 -20.33 1.55
N LYS A 128 -14.42 -20.64 0.28
CA LYS A 128 -13.71 -19.73 -0.62
C LYS A 128 -14.45 -18.39 -0.62
N SER A 129 -13.92 -17.43 0.14
CA SER A 129 -14.62 -16.18 0.38
C SER A 129 -14.47 -15.29 -0.84
N GLY A 130 -15.60 -14.90 -1.41
CA GLY A 130 -15.64 -13.82 -2.39
C GLY A 130 -15.10 -12.53 -1.78
N ILE A 131 -14.77 -11.56 -2.65
CA ILE A 131 -14.33 -10.21 -2.29
C ILE A 131 -15.19 -9.67 -1.14
N THR A 132 -14.59 -9.44 0.04
CA THR A 132 -15.28 -8.88 1.21
C THR A 132 -15.16 -7.36 1.22
N ILE A 133 -16.09 -6.66 1.87
CA ILE A 133 -16.03 -5.18 1.94
C ILE A 133 -14.73 -4.70 2.59
N TRP A 134 -14.18 -5.47 3.53
CA TRP A 134 -12.90 -5.17 4.18
C TRP A 134 -11.72 -5.31 3.22
N THR A 135 -11.69 -6.35 2.36
CA THR A 135 -10.62 -6.47 1.37
C THR A 135 -10.67 -5.35 0.35
N VAL A 136 -11.86 -4.88 -0.03
CA VAL A 136 -12.01 -3.71 -0.91
C VAL A 136 -11.50 -2.44 -0.25
N LEU A 137 -11.93 -2.16 1.00
CA LEU A 137 -11.53 -0.95 1.72
C LEU A 137 -10.02 -0.89 1.97
N ILE A 138 -9.41 -1.99 2.43
CA ILE A 138 -7.98 -2.06 2.70
C ILE A 138 -7.17 -1.87 1.41
N ASN A 139 -7.62 -2.43 0.28
CA ASN A 139 -7.00 -2.20 -1.01
C ASN A 139 -7.18 -0.75 -1.53
N LEU A 140 -8.23 -0.05 -1.08
CA LEU A 140 -8.51 1.34 -1.49
C LEU A 140 -7.75 2.39 -0.66
N VAL A 141 -7.44 2.11 0.61
CA VAL A 141 -6.63 2.99 1.49
C VAL A 141 -5.36 3.52 0.81
N PRO A 142 -4.50 2.69 0.20
CA PRO A 142 -3.28 3.18 -0.44
C PRO A 142 -3.56 4.05 -1.68
N MET A 143 -4.60 3.72 -2.45
CA MET A 143 -5.02 4.56 -3.58
C MET A 143 -5.48 5.94 -3.09
N ILE A 144 -6.27 5.99 -2.02
CA ILE A 144 -6.73 7.24 -1.39
C ILE A 144 -5.53 8.03 -0.84
N LEU A 145 -4.57 7.37 -0.21
CA LEU A 145 -3.38 8.00 0.36
C LEU A 145 -2.55 8.69 -0.72
N VAL A 146 -2.35 8.04 -1.88
CA VAL A 146 -1.68 8.65 -3.04
C VAL A 146 -2.46 9.88 -3.52
N LEU A 147 -3.79 9.79 -3.65
CA LEU A 147 -4.63 10.94 -4.06
C LEU A 147 -4.52 12.11 -3.08
N VAL A 148 -4.52 11.84 -1.77
CA VAL A 148 -4.39 12.86 -0.73
C VAL A 148 -3.02 13.53 -0.78
N ILE A 149 -1.93 12.76 -0.93
CA ILE A 149 -0.58 13.32 -1.07
C ILE A 149 -0.51 14.22 -2.31
N LEU A 150 -1.00 13.74 -3.46
CA LEU A 150 -1.04 14.55 -4.68
C LEU A 150 -1.84 15.83 -4.48
N PHE A 151 -3.00 15.75 -3.84
CA PHE A 151 -3.83 16.91 -3.53
C PHE A 151 -3.09 17.94 -2.66
N ILE A 152 -2.38 17.50 -1.61
CA ILE A 152 -1.60 18.38 -0.74
C ILE A 152 -0.46 19.06 -1.51
N ILE A 153 0.25 18.32 -2.37
CA ILE A 153 1.33 18.86 -3.21
C ILE A 153 0.78 19.93 -4.15
N PHE A 154 -0.30 19.64 -4.89
CA PHE A 154 -0.91 20.62 -5.80
C PHE A 154 -1.43 21.87 -5.07
N LYS A 155 -2.02 21.69 -3.87
CA LYS A 155 -2.48 22.81 -3.03
C LYS A 155 -1.32 23.67 -2.54
N ASN A 156 -0.24 23.06 -2.06
CA ASN A 156 0.90 23.79 -1.51
C ASN A 156 1.75 24.46 -2.59
N ALA A 157 1.95 23.83 -3.74
CA ALA A 157 2.66 24.43 -4.88
C ALA A 157 1.96 25.71 -5.38
N ASN A 158 0.62 25.74 -5.36
CA ASN A 158 -0.15 26.94 -5.73
C ASN A 158 -0.01 28.11 -4.73
N ASN A 159 0.41 27.87 -3.49
CA ASN A 159 0.44 28.88 -2.42
C ASN A 159 1.81 29.57 -2.20
N GLN A 160 2.89 29.12 -2.85
CA GLN A 160 4.23 29.68 -2.64
C GLN A 160 4.54 30.93 -3.48
N ASN A 161 3.75 31.26 -4.51
CA ASN A 161 4.10 32.29 -5.49
C ASN A 161 3.89 33.75 -4.99
N SER A 162 3.28 33.96 -3.82
CA SER A 162 3.00 35.31 -3.29
C SER A 162 4.17 35.92 -2.51
N LYS A 163 5.03 35.12 -1.88
CA LYS A 163 6.04 35.62 -0.93
C LYS A 163 7.24 36.32 -1.59
N ALA A 164 7.64 35.92 -2.81
CA ALA A 164 8.77 36.54 -3.51
C ALA A 164 8.45 37.94 -4.08
N PHE A 165 7.19 38.18 -4.43
CA PHE A 165 6.74 39.48 -4.94
C PHE A 165 6.67 40.56 -3.86
N ASP A 166 6.42 40.20 -2.60
CA ASP A 166 6.43 41.15 -1.49
C ASP A 166 7.85 41.67 -1.17
N PHE A 167 8.90 40.87 -1.37
CA PHE A 167 10.29 41.34 -1.22
C PHE A 167 10.69 42.36 -2.29
N ALA A 168 10.28 42.14 -3.54
CA ALA A 168 10.54 43.07 -4.63
C ALA A 168 9.76 44.38 -4.45
N LYS A 169 8.50 44.30 -3.98
CA LYS A 169 7.66 45.47 -3.70
C LYS A 169 8.18 46.28 -2.50
N ASN A 170 8.65 45.63 -1.44
CA ASN A 170 9.26 46.32 -0.29
C ASN A 170 10.61 46.95 -0.62
N ARG A 171 11.49 46.27 -1.40
CA ARG A 171 12.74 46.88 -1.90
C ARG A 171 12.47 48.08 -2.81
N ALA A 172 11.47 47.99 -3.69
CA ALA A 172 11.09 49.09 -4.58
C ALA A 172 10.51 50.29 -3.80
N LYS A 173 9.73 50.04 -2.74
CA LYS A 173 9.21 51.12 -1.87
C LYS A 173 10.33 51.79 -1.07
N LEU A 174 11.26 51.02 -0.53
CA LEU A 174 12.40 51.52 0.25
C LEU A 174 13.34 52.40 -0.60
N ASN A 175 13.61 52.01 -1.86
CA ASN A 175 14.42 52.83 -2.77
C ASN A 175 13.71 54.10 -3.23
N ARG A 176 12.37 54.11 -3.26
CA ARG A 176 11.59 55.31 -3.60
C ARG A 176 11.61 56.35 -2.48
N GLU A 177 11.66 55.91 -1.23
CA GLU A 177 11.77 56.80 -0.06
C GLU A 177 13.18 57.38 0.10
N LYS A 178 14.22 56.67 -0.37
CA LYS A 178 15.62 57.14 -0.34
C LYS A 178 15.99 58.16 -1.44
N SER A 179 15.13 58.33 -2.44
CA SER A 179 15.34 59.28 -3.56
C SER A 179 14.70 60.65 -3.32
N VAL A 180 14.11 60.87 -2.13
CA VAL A 180 13.51 62.16 -1.74
C VAL A 180 14.39 62.79 -0.65
N THR A 181 15.56 63.28 -1.04
CA THR A 181 16.39 64.23 -0.28
C THR A 181 17.21 65.03 -1.28
#